data_AF-A0A6M0C3K9-F1
#
_entry.id   AF-A0A6M0C3K9-F1
#
_cell.length_a   1.000
_cell.length_b   1.000
_cell.length_c   1.000
_cell.angle_alpha   90.00
_cell.angle_beta   90.00
_cell.angle_gamma   90.00
#
_symmetry.space_group_name_H-M   'P 1'
#
loop_
_entity.id
_entity.type
_entity.pdbx_description
1 polymer ?
#
loop_
_entity_poly.entity_id
_entity_poly.type
_entity_poly.pdbx_seq_one_letter_code
_entity_poly.pdbx_strand_id
1 'polypeptide(L)' 'MRRQKLPSPNQSTFPPMLNLPNYQIAEALHESDRSLVYRAKSQSENRSVILKILKPAYPP' A
#
# COMPACT_ATOMS: atom_id res chain seq x y z
N MET A 1 -13.01 37.88 0.27
CA MET A 1 -13.48 36.58 -0.27
C MET A 1 -12.27 35.68 -0.51
N ARG A 2 -12.02 34.68 0.35
CA ARG A 2 -10.88 33.74 0.22
C ARG A 2 -11.34 32.53 -0.58
N ARG A 3 -10.84 32.34 -1.81
CA ARG A 3 -11.01 31.10 -2.56
C ARG A 3 -10.26 29.98 -1.82
N GLN A 4 -10.97 29.05 -1.21
CA GLN A 4 -10.39 27.82 -0.70
C GLN A 4 -9.84 27.02 -1.89
N LYS A 5 -8.54 26.72 -1.86
CA LYS A 5 -7.88 25.90 -2.87
C LYS A 5 -8.33 24.45 -2.65
N LEU A 6 -9.16 23.93 -3.55
CA LEU A 6 -9.54 22.52 -3.60
C LEU A 6 -8.27 21.65 -3.68
N PRO A 7 -8.10 20.63 -2.83
CA PRO A 7 -6.96 19.72 -2.95
C PRO A 7 -7.07 18.91 -4.25
N SER A 8 -5.96 18.84 -5.00
CA SER A 8 -5.88 18.17 -6.31
C SER A 8 -6.21 16.67 -6.23
N PRO A 9 -7.03 16.12 -7.15
CA PRO A 9 -7.53 14.76 -7.05
C PRO A 9 -6.60 13.76 -7.76
N ASN A 10 -5.37 13.60 -7.30
CA ASN A 10 -4.48 12.52 -7.80
C ASN A 10 -3.39 12.16 -6.80
N GLN A 11 -3.78 11.86 -5.56
CA GLN A 11 -2.92 11.11 -4.66
C GLN A 11 -3.24 9.63 -4.87
N SER A 12 -2.29 8.90 -5.43
CA SER A 12 -2.30 7.44 -5.46
C SER A 12 -2.54 6.97 -4.02
N THR A 13 -3.76 6.55 -3.72
CA THR A 13 -4.16 6.06 -2.40
C THR A 13 -3.46 4.73 -2.16
N PHE A 14 -2.20 4.78 -1.74
CA PHE A 14 -1.71 3.74 -0.85
C PHE A 14 -2.61 3.79 0.39
N PRO A 15 -3.18 2.66 0.85
CA PRO A 15 -4.01 2.67 2.05
C PRO A 15 -3.20 3.36 3.15
N PRO A 16 -3.75 4.38 3.84
CA PRO A 16 -2.97 5.43 4.47
C PRO A 16 -1.87 5.00 5.45
N MET A 17 -1.83 3.75 5.91
CA MET A 17 -0.85 3.30 6.91
C MET A 17 -0.57 1.80 6.86
N LEU A 18 -0.26 1.21 5.70
CA LEU A 18 0.24 -0.18 5.72
C LEU A 18 1.71 -0.20 6.14
N ASN A 19 1.93 -0.02 7.45
CA ASN A 19 3.25 -0.03 8.08
C ASN A 19 3.57 -1.45 8.56
N LEU A 20 4.28 -2.23 7.72
CA LEU A 20 4.71 -3.57 8.08
C LEU A 20 6.12 -3.51 8.68
N PRO A 21 6.32 -3.98 9.92
CA PRO A 21 7.65 -3.98 10.54
C PRO A 21 8.60 -4.82 9.69
N ASN A 22 9.83 -4.34 9.55
CA ASN A 22 10.91 -4.94 8.75
C ASN A 22 10.66 -4.99 7.22
N TYR A 23 9.58 -4.38 6.72
CA TYR A 23 9.32 -4.30 5.28
C TYR A 23 9.10 -2.85 4.85
N GLN A 24 9.91 -2.39 3.91
CA GLN A 24 9.70 -1.11 3.26
C GLN A 24 8.91 -1.32 1.97
N ILE A 25 7.66 -0.87 1.92
CA ILE A 25 6.85 -0.92 0.70
C ILE A 25 7.44 0.06 -0.32
N ALA A 26 7.67 -0.43 -1.53
CA ALA A 26 8.19 0.36 -2.64
C ALA A 26 7.08 0.71 -3.63
N GLU A 27 6.23 -0.25 -3.99
CA GLU A 27 5.28 -0.12 -5.09
C GLU A 27 4.04 -1.02 -4.87
N ALA A 28 2.86 -0.52 -5.24
CA ALA A 28 1.66 -1.35 -5.35
C ALA A 28 1.64 -1.99 -6.75
N LEU A 29 1.64 -3.32 -6.79
CA LEU A 29 1.68 -4.06 -8.05
C LEU A 29 0.29 -4.45 -8.53
N HIS A 30 -0.60 -4.82 -7.61
CA HIS A 30 -1.93 -5.29 -7.97
C HIS A 30 -2.91 -5.13 -6.81
N GLU A 31 -4.16 -4.84 -7.14
CA GLU A 31 -5.28 -4.83 -6.21
C GLU A 31 -6.42 -5.66 -6.78
N SER A 32 -6.95 -6.57 -5.95
CA SER A 32 -8.15 -7.34 -6.24
C SER A 32 -9.25 -7.07 -5.20
N ASP A 33 -10.41 -7.67 -5.41
CA ASP A 33 -11.53 -7.71 -4.45
C ASP A 33 -11.12 -8.26 -3.07
N ARG A 34 -10.17 -9.20 -3.04
CA ARG A 34 -9.77 -9.98 -1.87
C ARG A 34 -8.36 -9.72 -1.37
N SER A 35 -7.50 -9.09 -2.17
CA SER A 35 -6.10 -8.93 -1.79
C SER A 35 -5.43 -7.69 -2.38
N LEU A 36 -4.33 -7.30 -1.76
CA LEU A 36 -3.42 -6.26 -2.22
C LEU A 36 -2.04 -6.89 -2.39
N VAL A 37 -1.37 -6.61 -3.51
CA VAL A 37 -0.02 -7.11 -3.81
C VAL A 37 0.92 -5.93 -3.91
N TYR A 38 1.99 -5.99 -3.11
CA TYR A 38 3.02 -4.96 -3.06
C TYR A 38 4.39 -5.55 -3.36
N ARG A 39 5.23 -4.74 -4.01
CA ARG A 39 6.67 -4.91 -3.99
C ARG A 39 7.22 -4.22 -2.75
N ALA A 40 8.04 -4.92 -2.00
CA ALA A 40 8.68 -4.38 -0.81
C ALA A 40 10.14 -4.82 -0.72
N LYS A 41 10.88 -4.19 0.19
CA LYS A 41 12.24 -4.59 0.56
C LYS A 41 12.22 -5.10 2.00
N SER A 42 12.63 -6.35 2.20
CA SER A 42 12.91 -6.89 3.53
C SER A 42 14.12 -6.16 4.09
N GLN A 43 13.97 -5.53 5.26
CA GLN A 43 15.06 -4.83 5.95
C GLN A 43 16.00 -5.81 6.67
N SER A 44 15.49 -6.95 7.14
CA SER A 44 16.32 -7.98 7.79
C SER A 44 17.25 -8.68 6.80
N GLU A 45 16.77 -8.92 5.58
CA GLU A 45 17.52 -9.65 4.55
C GLU A 45 18.05 -8.76 3.43
N ASN A 46 17.72 -7.46 3.44
CA ASN A 46 18.07 -6.48 2.40
C ASN A 46 17.67 -6.91 0.97
N ARG A 47 16.60 -7.70 0.85
CA ARG A 47 16.15 -8.31 -0.42
C ARG A 47 14.79 -7.80 -0.85
N SER A 48 14.58 -7.74 -2.16
CA SER A 48 13.27 -7.45 -2.75
C SER A 48 12.33 -8.65 -2.58
N VAL A 49 11.12 -8.39 -2.11
CA VAL A 49 10.08 -9.39 -1.84
C VAL A 49 8.73 -8.94 -2.38
N ILE A 50 7.82 -9.89 -2.57
CA ILE A 50 6.43 -9.64 -2.92
C ILE A 50 5.56 -9.94 -1.69
N LEU A 51 4.75 -8.97 -1.29
CA LEU A 51 3.81 -9.09 -0.18
C LEU A 51 2.39 -9.18 -0.73
N LYS A 52 1.67 -10.26 -0.40
CA LYS A 52 0.25 -10.42 -0.69
C LYS A 52 -0.55 -10.32 0.61
N ILE A 53 -1.37 -9.29 0.71
CA ILE A 53 -2.13 -8.95 1.91
C ILE A 53 -3.59 -9.24 1.64
N LEU A 54 -4.20 -10.05 2.48
CA LEU A 54 -5.62 -10.39 2.37
C LEU A 54 -6.46 -9.26 2.96
N LYS A 55 -7.53 -8.88 2.26
CA LYS A 55 -8.52 -7.93 2.75
C LYS A 55 -9.43 -8.61 3.79
N PRO A 56 -10.00 -7.86 4.75
CA PRO A 56 -10.85 -8.44 5.81
C PRO A 56 -12.06 -9.24 5.31
N ALA A 57 -12.51 -9.00 4.08
CA ALA A 57 -13.59 -9.73 3.44
C ALA A 57 -13.19 -11.15 2.95
N TYR A 58 -11.93 -11.56 3.16
CA TYR A 58 -11.49 -12.93 2.83
C TYR A 58 -12.00 -13.91 3.91
N PRO A 59 -12.74 -14.97 3.53
CA PRO A 59 -13.25 -15.95 4.49
C PRO A 59 -12.10 -16.64 5.25
N PRO A 60 -12.32 -17.03 6.53
CA PRO A 60 -11.32 -17.66 7.37
C PRO A 60 -10.87 -19.04 6.87
#